data_AF-A0A2T7PNK0-F1
#
_entry.id   AF-A0A2T7PNK0-F1
#
_cell.length_a   1.000
_cell.length_b   1.000
_cell.length_c   1.000
_cell.angle_alpha   90.00
_cell.angle_beta   90.00
_cell.angle_gamma   90.00
#
_symmetry.space_group_name_H-M   'P 1'
#
loop_
_entity.id
_entity.type
_entity.pdbx_description
1 polymer ?
#
loop_
_entity_poly.entity_id
_entity_poly.type
_entity_poly.pdbx_seq_one_letter_code
_entity_poly.pdbx_strand_id
1 'polypeptide(L)' 'MAEPNEGKTEWPELQGKKYDEAEKVIKEENPSLEIQKVLPGQPMSRDFRPSRVRILVDEDDVVTRTPSIG' A
#
# COMPACT_ATOMS: atom_id res chain seq x y z
N MET A 1 -15.74 13.17 -11.77
CA MET A 1 -14.33 13.48 -12.09
C MET A 1 -13.56 12.20 -11.76
N ALA A 2 -13.28 11.37 -12.75
CA ALA A 2 -12.41 10.21 -12.62
C ALA A 2 -11.31 10.43 -13.64
N GLU A 3 -10.16 10.90 -13.16
CA GLU A 3 -9.00 11.18 -13.99
C GLU A 3 -8.33 9.85 -14.37
N PRO A 4 -7.90 9.68 -15.63
CA PRO A 4 -7.39 8.42 -16.15
C PRO A 4 -6.02 8.09 -15.56
N ASN A 5 -5.98 6.95 -14.86
CA ASN A 5 -4.87 6.02 -14.59
C ASN A 5 -3.45 6.37 -15.11
N GLU A 6 -2.85 7.45 -14.61
CA GLU A 6 -1.41 7.73 -14.74
C GLU A 6 -0.73 7.52 -13.38
N GLY A 7 -0.49 6.25 -13.03
CA GLY A 7 0.39 5.88 -11.91
C GLY A 7 -0.12 6.33 -10.54
N LYS A 8 -1.25 5.78 -10.07
CA LYS A 8 -1.72 5.96 -8.70
C LYS A 8 -0.57 5.59 -7.74
N THR A 9 -0.01 6.58 -7.05
CA THR A 9 1.11 6.39 -6.13
C THR A 9 0.65 6.29 -4.67
N GLU A 10 -0.63 6.52 -4.42
CA GLU A 10 -1.28 6.51 -3.12
C GLU A 10 -2.68 5.91 -3.21
N TRP A 11 -3.09 5.18 -2.17
CA TRP A 11 -4.38 4.50 -2.11
C TRP A 11 -5.16 4.89 -0.85
N PRO A 12 -5.68 6.13 -0.77
CA PRO A 12 -6.48 6.57 0.37
C PRO A 12 -7.72 5.71 0.61
N GLU A 13 -8.31 5.13 -0.43
CA GLU A 13 -9.46 4.23 -0.36
C GLU A 13 -9.21 2.88 0.33
N LEU A 14 -7.94 2.50 0.49
CA LEU A 14 -7.54 1.25 1.16
C LEU A 14 -7.28 1.47 2.65
N GLN A 15 -7.22 2.72 3.12
CA GLN A 15 -7.12 3.00 4.55
C GLN A 15 -8.37 2.49 5.29
N GLY A 16 -8.15 1.73 6.36
CA GLY A 16 -9.19 1.05 7.13
C GLY A 16 -9.69 -0.26 6.53
N LYS A 17 -9.18 -0.70 5.36
CA LYS A 17 -9.47 -2.02 4.80
C LYS A 17 -8.50 -3.08 5.32
N LYS A 18 -8.76 -4.35 5.02
CA LYS A 18 -7.82 -5.44 5.30
C LYS A 18 -6.63 -5.40 4.34
N TYR A 19 -5.49 -5.87 4.82
CA TYR A 19 -4.27 -6.06 4.02
C TYR A 19 -4.52 -6.82 2.73
N ASP A 20 -5.28 -7.93 2.80
CA ASP A 20 -5.56 -8.81 1.66
C ASP A 20 -6.29 -8.07 0.53
N GLU A 21 -7.34 -7.32 0.89
CA GLU A 21 -8.08 -6.45 -0.04
C GLU A 21 -7.17 -5.38 -0.63
N ALA A 22 -6.34 -4.75 0.20
CA ALA A 22 -5.42 -3.72 -0.25
C ALA A 22 -4.35 -4.27 -1.21
N GLU A 23 -3.77 -5.43 -0.88
CA GLU A 23 -2.79 -6.10 -1.70
C GLU A 23 -3.36 -6.45 -3.07
N LYS A 24 -4.59 -6.98 -3.08
CA LYS A 24 -5.28 -7.37 -4.29
C LYS A 24 -5.53 -6.18 -5.21
N VAL A 25 -6.08 -5.09 -4.67
CA VAL A 25 -6.33 -3.86 -5.46
C VAL A 25 -5.04 -3.30 -6.05
N ILE A 26 -3.95 -3.24 -5.26
CA ILE A 26 -2.67 -2.72 -5.76
C ILE A 26 -2.08 -3.64 -6.84
N LYS A 27 -2.16 -4.97 -6.68
CA LYS A 27 -1.72 -5.93 -7.70
C LYS A 27 -2.56 -5.87 -8.98
N GLU A 28 -3.86 -5.64 -8.86
CA GLU A 28 -4.76 -5.49 -10.01
C GLU A 28 -4.46 -4.20 -10.78
N GLU A 29 -4.18 -3.10 -10.07
CA GLU A 29 -3.81 -1.81 -10.68
C GLU A 29 -2.41 -1.85 -11.32
N ASN A 30 -1.42 -2.37 -10.59
CA ASN A 30 -0.05 -2.51 -11.10
C ASN A 30 0.67 -3.71 -10.47
N PRO A 31 0.71 -4.86 -11.16
CA PRO A 31 1.39 -6.07 -10.67
C PRO A 31 2.91 -5.94 -10.62
N SER A 32 3.49 -4.87 -11.18
CA SER A 32 4.93 -4.58 -11.12
C SER A 32 5.35 -3.98 -9.78
N LEU A 33 4.40 -3.55 -8.95
CA LEU A 33 4.69 -2.97 -7.64
C LEU A 33 4.93 -4.07 -6.61
N GLU A 34 6.01 -3.92 -5.85
CA GLU A 34 6.33 -4.78 -4.71
C GLU A 34 5.51 -4.33 -3.50
N ILE A 35 4.66 -5.20 -2.98
CA ILE A 35 3.83 -4.89 -1.83
C ILE A 35 4.55 -5.36 -0.57
N GLN A 36 4.85 -4.41 0.31
CA GLN A 36 5.50 -4.67 1.57
C GLN A 36 4.51 -4.44 2.71
N LYS A 37 4.11 -5.53 3.36
CA LYS A 37 3.37 -5.48 4.62
C LYS A 37 4.28 -4.98 5.73
N VAL A 38 3.85 -3.95 6.44
CA VAL A 38 4.56 -3.46 7.61
C VAL A 38 3.65 -3.50 8.83
N LEU A 39 4.07 -4.28 9.81
CA LEU A 39 3.42 -4.38 11.11
C LEU A 39 3.89 -3.25 12.03
N PRO A 40 3.09 -2.85 13.03
CA PRO A 40 3.48 -1.81 13.97
C PRO A 40 4.73 -2.26 14.73
N GLY A 41 5.72 -1.37 14.82
CA GLY A 41 6.98 -1.66 15.51
C GLY A 41 8.04 -2.41 14.68
N GLN A 42 7.74 -2.82 13.43
CA GLN A 42 8.80 -3.36 12.57
C GLN A 42 9.77 -2.25 12.12
N PRO A 43 11.09 -2.48 12.19
CA PRO A 43 12.08 -1.53 11.70
C PRO A 43 11.94 -1.40 10.17
N MET A 44 11.48 -0.24 9.72
CA MET A 44 11.42 0.06 8.28
C MET A 44 12.77 0.55 7.79
N SER A 45 13.30 -0.09 6.74
CA SER A 45 14.39 0.50 5.96
C SER A 45 13.93 1.84 5.35
N ARG A 46 14.78 2.86 5.45
CA ARG A 46 14.48 4.23 4.97
C ARG A 46 14.76 4.42 3.48
N ASP A 47 15.09 3.34 2.76
CA ASP A 47 15.32 3.36 1.32
C ASP A 47 14.04 3.71 0.57
N PHE A 48 14.12 4.75 -0.28
CA PHE A 48 13.04 5.12 -1.17
C PHE A 48 13.05 4.25 -2.42
N ARG A 49 11.98 3.48 -2.66
CA ARG A 49 11.81 2.68 -3.88
C ARG A 49 10.50 3.05 -4.57
N PRO A 50 10.56 3.62 -5.79
CA PRO A 50 9.36 4.00 -6.54
C PRO A 50 8.56 2.78 -7.04
N SER A 51 9.12 1.58 -6.95
CA SER A 51 8.48 0.32 -7.32
C SER A 51 7.94 -0.48 -6.14
N ARG A 52 7.88 0.10 -4.93
CA ARG A 52 7.41 -0.58 -3.72
C ARG A 52 6.31 0.21 -3.02
N VAL A 53 5.26 -0.48 -2.58
CA VAL A 53 4.16 0.09 -1.79
C VAL A 53 4.24 -0.47 -0.37
N ARG A 54 4.29 0.41 0.63
CA ARG A 54 4.28 0.00 2.04
C ARG A 54 2.87 0.07 2.57
N ILE A 55 2.34 -1.07 2.98
CA ILE A 55 1.02 -1.16 3.62
C ILE A 55 1.25 -1.29 5.11
N LEU A 56 0.97 -0.23 5.87
CA LEU A 56 1.00 -0.29 7.32
C LEU A 56 -0.31 -0.88 7.81
N VAL A 57 -0.21 -2.01 8.46
CA VAL A 57 -1.35 -2.73 9.03
C VAL A 57 -1.25 -2.71 10.56
N ASP A 58 -2.36 -2.94 11.24
CA ASP A 58 -2.41 -3.19 12.68
C ASP A 58 -2.27 -4.69 13.01
N GLU A 59 -2.43 -5.04 14.29
CA GLU A 59 -2.50 -6.43 14.76
C GLU A 59 -3.69 -7.20 14.17
N ASP A 60 -4.77 -6.50 13.78
CA ASP A 60 -5.96 -7.06 13.13
C ASP A 60 -5.85 -7.14 11.59
N ASP A 61 -4.66 -6.97 11.02
CA ASP A 61 -4.44 -6.90 9.56
C ASP A 61 -5.19 -5.75 8.85
N VAL A 62 -5.62 -4.75 9.61
CA VAL A 62 -6.31 -3.56 9.11
C VAL A 62 -5.31 -2.48 8.76
N VAL A 63 -5.42 -1.91 7.56
CA VAL A 63 -4.59 -0.83 7.08
C VAL A 63 -4.83 0.44 7.90
N THR A 64 -3.91 0.77 8.79
CA THR A 64 -4.03 1.95 9.66
C THR A 64 -3.60 3.23 8.95
N ARG A 65 -2.66 3.11 8.01
CA ARG A 65 -2.11 4.22 7.25
C ARG A 65 -2.36 4.05 5.77
N THR A 66 -2.66 5.15 5.09
CA THR A 66 -2.79 5.20 3.63
C THR A 66 -1.55 4.57 2.97
N PRO A 67 -1.73 3.49 2.18
CA PRO A 67 -0.66 2.91 1.38
C PRO A 67 -0.16 3.93 0.37
N SER A 68 1.15 4.05 0.26
CA SER A 68 1.80 4.92 -0.71
C SER A 68 3.10 4.28 -1.20
N ILE A 69 3.54 4.69 -2.39
CA ILE A 69 4.82 4.28 -2.96
C ILE A 69 5.98 4.87 -2.12
N GLY A 70 6.98 4.04 -1.78
CA GLY A 70 8.11 4.41 -0.92
C GLY A 70 9.10 3.30 -0.56
#